data_AF-A0A355T1V9-F1
#
_entry.id   AF-A0A355T1V9-F1
#
_cell.length_a   1.000
_cell.length_b   1.000
_cell.length_c   1.000
_cell.angle_alpha   90.00
_cell.angle_beta   90.00
_cell.angle_gamma   90.00
#
_symmetry.space_group_name_H-M   'P 1'
#
loop_
_entity.id
_entity.type
_entity.pdbx_description
1 polymer ?
#
loop_
_entity_poly.entity_id
_entity_poly.type
_entity_poly.pdbx_seq_one_letter_code
_entity_poly.pdbx_strand_id
1 'polypeptide(L)'
;QLSFLLMGTFLDDTAMLVIVAPLYVPLVGALGFDLVWYGILYTITTQIAYMTPPFGYNLFLMRAMAPPEISLRDIYGSIFPFVMVMLLALTLIMAFPQIALWLPEVVYGN
;
A
#
# COMPACT_ATOMS: atom_id res chain seq x y z
N GLN A 1 2.32 -6.67 -7.94
CA GLN A 1 2.87 -5.60 -7.07
C GLN A 1 3.51 -4.47 -7.85
N LEU A 2 4.48 -4.72 -8.74
CA LEU A 2 5.06 -3.65 -9.57
C LEU A 2 3.99 -2.93 -10.45
N SER A 3 3.04 -3.68 -11.00
CA SER A 3 1.89 -3.16 -11.75
C SER A 3 0.93 -2.33 -10.89
N PHE A 4 0.79 -2.65 -9.60
CA PHE A 4 0.00 -1.88 -8.64
C PHE A 4 0.69 -0.59 -8.24
N LEU A 5 2.01 -0.62 -8.09
CA LEU A 5 2.80 0.58 -7.85
C LEU A 5 2.70 1.56 -9.03
N LEU A 6 2.59 1.07 -10.28
CA LEU A 6 2.41 1.90 -11.48
C LEU A 6 0.96 2.35 -11.74
N MET A 7 -0.04 1.57 -11.31
CA MET A 7 -1.46 1.96 -11.47
C MET A 7 -1.95 2.85 -10.33
N GLY A 8 -1.52 2.59 -9.09
CA GLY A 8 -1.81 3.42 -7.91
C GLY A 8 -1.19 4.81 -7.99
N THR A 9 -0.28 5.02 -8.94
CA THR A 9 0.25 6.34 -9.25
C THR A 9 -0.63 7.17 -10.20
N PHE A 10 -1.70 6.63 -10.79
CA PHE A 10 -2.61 7.39 -11.68
C PHE A 10 -4.07 7.34 -11.26
N LEU A 11 -4.43 6.40 -10.39
CA LEU A 11 -5.79 6.15 -9.93
C LEU A 11 -5.83 6.25 -8.41
N ASP A 12 -6.88 6.89 -7.91
CA ASP A 12 -7.23 6.93 -6.49
C ASP A 12 -7.34 5.51 -5.91
N ASP A 13 -7.03 5.33 -4.63
CA ASP A 13 -6.96 4.01 -3.97
C ASP A 13 -8.28 3.22 -4.07
N THR A 14 -9.39 3.96 -4.01
CA THR A 14 -10.75 3.42 -4.14
C THR A 14 -11.03 3.02 -5.58
N ALA A 15 -10.67 3.86 -6.56
CA ALA A 15 -10.83 3.56 -7.98
C ALA A 15 -9.99 2.34 -8.41
N MET A 16 -8.76 2.26 -7.90
CA MET A 16 -7.87 1.13 -8.12
C MET A 16 -8.47 -0.15 -7.54
N LEU A 17 -9.06 -0.11 -6.34
CA LEU A 17 -9.67 -1.29 -5.73
C LEU A 17 -10.85 -1.79 -6.57
N VAL A 18 -11.73 -0.90 -7.03
CA VAL A 18 -12.90 -1.27 -7.84
C VAL A 18 -12.50 -1.92 -9.18
N ILE A 19 -11.39 -1.50 -9.77
CA ILE A 19 -10.88 -2.07 -11.03
C ILE A 19 -10.15 -3.40 -10.79
N VAL A 20 -9.32 -3.44 -9.75
CA VAL A 20 -8.40 -4.55 -9.47
C VAL A 20 -9.09 -5.71 -8.76
N ALA A 21 -9.98 -5.44 -7.81
CA ALA A 21 -10.67 -6.46 -7.02
C ALA A 21 -11.37 -7.53 -7.89
N PRO A 22 -12.20 -7.19 -8.88
CA PRO A 22 -12.87 -8.21 -9.70
C PRO A 22 -11.91 -9.04 -10.56
N LEU A 23 -10.70 -8.53 -10.85
CA LEU A 23 -9.69 -9.27 -11.61
C LEU A 23 -8.84 -10.18 -10.70
N TYR A 24 -8.38 -9.65 -9.57
CA TYR A 24 -7.39 -10.32 -8.72
C TYR A 24 -8.00 -11.20 -7.64
N VAL A 25 -9.18 -10.87 -7.08
CA VAL A 25 -9.85 -11.72 -6.09
C VAL A 25 -10.11 -13.14 -6.63
N PRO A 26 -10.71 -13.34 -7.82
CA PRO A 26 -10.89 -14.69 -8.35
C PRO A 26 -9.57 -15.35 -8.75
N LEU A 27 -8.57 -14.59 -9.20
CA LEU A 27 -7.25 -15.11 -9.57
C LEU A 27 -6.49 -15.66 -8.36
N VAL A 28 -6.47 -14.91 -7.25
CA VAL A 28 -5.84 -15.30 -5.99
C VAL A 28 -6.56 -16.50 -5.38
N GLY A 29 -7.90 -16.50 -5.41
CA GLY A 29 -8.70 -17.65 -5.00
C GLY A 29 -8.42 -18.90 -5.85
N ALA A 30 -8.28 -18.76 -7.17
CA ALA A 30 -7.95 -19.87 -8.07
C ALA A 30 -6.53 -20.44 -7.84
N LEU A 31 -5.61 -19.60 -7.37
CA LEU A 31 -4.25 -19.99 -6.99
C LEU A 31 -4.17 -20.61 -5.58
N GLY A 32 -5.29 -20.68 -4.85
CA GLY A 32 -5.35 -21.25 -3.50
C GLY A 32 -4.77 -20.36 -2.40
N PHE A 33 -4.56 -19.08 -2.68
CA PHE A 33 -4.07 -18.11 -1.69
C PHE A 33 -5.22 -17.50 -0.87
N ASP A 34 -4.91 -17.12 0.36
CA ASP A 34 -5.85 -16.46 1.24
C ASP A 34 -6.16 -15.03 0.78
N LEU A 35 -7.45 -14.70 0.66
CA LEU A 35 -7.92 -13.38 0.23
C LEU A 35 -7.62 -12.28 1.25
N VAL A 36 -7.56 -12.60 2.54
CA VAL A 36 -7.18 -11.68 3.63
C VAL A 36 -5.71 -11.31 3.48
N TRP A 37 -4.83 -12.29 3.25
CA TRP A 37 -3.41 -12.03 3.02
C TRP A 37 -3.21 -11.12 1.78
N TYR A 38 -3.92 -11.41 0.70
CA TYR A 38 -3.89 -10.57 -0.49
C TYR A 38 -4.41 -9.15 -0.21
N GLY A 39 -5.51 -9.01 0.54
CA GLY A 39 -6.05 -7.73 0.95
C GLY A 39 -5.04 -6.89 1.74
N ILE A 40 -4.33 -7.52 2.69
CA ILE A 40 -3.29 -6.85 3.48
C ILE A 40 -2.13 -6.38 2.61
N LEU A 41 -1.65 -7.23 1.69
CA LEU A 41 -0.62 -6.85 0.73
C LEU A 41 -1.07 -5.69 -0.18
N TYR A 42 -2.32 -5.70 -0.61
CA TYR A 42 -2.90 -4.61 -1.40
C TYR A 42 -2.90 -3.31 -0.61
N THR A 43 -3.44 -3.31 0.63
CA THR A 43 -3.50 -2.12 1.50
C THR A 43 -2.11 -1.52 1.76
N ILE A 44 -1.10 -2.34 2.03
CA ILE A 44 0.26 -1.84 2.24
C ILE A 44 0.80 -1.21 0.95
N THR A 45 0.55 -1.85 -0.20
CA THR A 45 1.04 -1.36 -1.50
C THR A 45 0.36 -0.04 -1.89
N THR A 46 -0.94 0.12 -1.65
CA THR A 46 -1.64 1.38 -1.90
C THR A 46 -1.18 2.50 -0.98
N GLN A 47 -0.92 2.21 0.30
CA GLN A 47 -0.34 3.20 1.22
C GLN A 47 1.04 3.67 0.74
N ILE A 48 1.91 2.75 0.32
CA ILE A 48 3.22 3.10 -0.27
C ILE A 48 3.03 3.96 -1.52
N ALA A 49 2.10 3.61 -2.41
CA ALA A 49 1.81 4.39 -3.61
C ALA A 49 1.32 5.81 -3.29
N TYR A 50 0.53 5.97 -2.22
CA TYR A 50 0.04 7.28 -1.75
C TYR A 50 1.15 8.20 -1.23
N MET A 51 2.23 7.61 -0.69
CA MET A 51 3.39 8.33 -0.16
C MET A 51 4.53 8.52 -1.18
N THR A 52 4.62 7.67 -2.19
CA THR A 52 5.71 7.72 -3.19
C THR A 52 5.39 8.77 -4.26
N PRO A 53 6.35 9.65 -4.66
CA PRO A 53 6.14 10.65 -5.71
C PRO A 53 5.88 9.99 -7.07
N PRO A 54 4.63 10.04 -7.54
CA PRO A 54 4.28 10.99 -8.60
C PRO A 54 2.94 11.71 -8.38
N PHE A 55 2.12 11.31 -7.39
CA PHE A 55 0.83 11.94 -7.07
C PHE A 55 0.65 12.36 -5.61
N GLY A 56 1.68 12.20 -4.76
CA GLY A 56 1.67 12.45 -3.31
C GLY A 56 0.68 13.52 -2.83
N TYR A 57 -0.59 13.15 -2.69
CA TYR A 57 -1.65 14.14 -2.52
C TYR A 57 -1.53 14.74 -1.11
N ASN A 58 -1.18 13.89 -0.14
CA ASN A 58 -0.77 14.30 1.20
C ASN A 58 0.49 15.17 1.19
N LEU A 59 1.47 14.91 0.32
CA LEU A 59 2.69 15.71 0.18
C LEU A 59 2.40 17.11 -0.39
N PHE A 60 1.51 17.19 -1.39
CA PHE A 60 1.06 18.46 -1.98
C PHE A 60 0.14 19.24 -1.03
N LEU A 61 -0.75 18.58 -0.29
CA LEU A 61 -1.57 19.19 0.77
C LEU A 61 -0.71 19.71 1.92
N MET A 62 0.27 18.92 2.38
CA MET A 62 1.21 19.37 3.40
C MET A 62 2.03 20.53 2.89
N ARG A 63 2.45 20.56 1.62
CA ARG A 63 3.08 21.75 1.03
C ARG A 63 2.14 22.95 0.93
N ALA A 64 0.86 22.74 0.65
CA ALA A 64 -0.14 23.81 0.61
C ALA A 64 -0.39 24.44 1.99
N MET A 65 -0.20 23.68 3.07
CA MET A 65 -0.32 24.16 4.45
C MET A 65 1.03 24.50 5.11
N ALA A 66 2.16 24.15 4.50
CA ALA A 66 3.48 24.37 5.06
C ALA A 66 3.98 25.81 4.84
N PRO A 67 4.73 26.38 5.80
CA PRO A 67 5.44 27.65 5.63
C PRO A 67 6.35 27.62 4.40
N PRO A 68 6.56 28.77 3.71
CA PRO A 68 7.37 28.86 2.49
C PRO A 68 8.84 28.43 2.67
N GLU A 69 9.28 28.32 3.92
CA GLU A 69 10.61 27.86 4.36
C GLU A 69 10.83 26.35 4.14
N ILE A 70 9.76 25.55 4.11
CA ILE A 70 9.87 24.09 3.96
C ILE A 70 9.92 23.76 2.48
N SER A 71 11.03 23.17 2.01
CA SER A 71 11.19 22.79 0.62
C SER A 71 10.55 21.43 0.33
N LEU A 72 10.16 21.15 -0.92
CA LEU A 72 9.70 19.81 -1.32
C LEU A 72 10.71 18.72 -0.93
N ARG A 73 12.01 19.03 -0.96
CA ARG A 73 13.08 18.10 -0.58
C ARG A 73 13.02 17.68 0.88
N ASP A 74 12.67 18.57 1.80
CA ASP A 74 12.58 18.25 3.23
C ASP A 74 11.40 17.31 3.51
N ILE A 75 10.29 17.52 2.80
CA ILE A 75 9.10 16.67 2.91
C ILE A 75 9.36 15.29 2.30
N TYR A 76 9.98 15.23 1.11
CA TYR A 76 10.37 13.96 0.49
C TYR A 76 11.42 13.20 1.33
N GLY A 77 12.39 13.90 1.90
CA GLY A 77 13.39 13.30 2.79
C GLY A 77 12.78 12.70 4.06
N SER A 78 11.71 13.30 4.58
CA SER A 78 11.00 12.79 5.76
C SER A 78 10.12 11.57 5.47
N ILE A 79 9.61 11.44 4.24
CA ILE A 79 8.76 10.30 3.85
C ILE A 79 9.58 9.08 3.42
N PHE A 80 10.79 9.28 2.89
CA PHE A 80 11.68 8.20 2.49
C PHE A 80 11.93 7.12 3.58
N PRO A 81 12.26 7.46 4.85
CA PRO A 81 12.41 6.45 5.90
C PRO A 81 11.10 5.72 6.20
N PHE A 82 9.96 6.39 6.07
CA PHE A 82 8.65 5.76 6.29
C PHE A 82 8.33 4.75 5.19
N VAL A 83 8.54 5.11 3.93
CA VAL A 83 8.38 4.21 2.78
C VAL A 83 9.31 2.99 2.90
N MET A 84 10.54 3.17 3.37
CA MET A 84 11.47 2.07 3.66
C MET A 84 10.91 1.07 4.68
N VAL A 85 10.33 1.55 5.78
CA VAL A 85 9.69 0.69 6.80
C VAL A 85 8.49 -0.05 6.21
N MET A 86 7.69 0.61 5.38
CA MET A 86 6.54 -0.04 4.73
C MET A 86 6.94 -1.08 3.69
N LEU A 87 7.98 -0.83 2.91
CA LEU A 87 8.55 -1.82 1.98
C LEU A 87 9.12 -3.02 2.73
N LEU A 88 9.73 -2.79 3.89
CA LEU A 88 10.19 -3.85 4.76
C LEU A 88 9.01 -4.67 5.30
N ALA A 89 7.95 -4.03 5.79
CA ALA A 89 6.73 -4.70 6.23
C ALA A 89 6.07 -5.50 5.08
N LEU A 90 6.00 -4.94 3.88
CA LEU A 90 5.49 -5.61 2.68
C LEU A 90 6.30 -6.88 2.38
N THR A 91 7.63 -6.77 2.36
CA THR A 91 8.54 -7.89 2.09
C THR A 91 8.40 -8.98 3.15
N LEU A 92 8.23 -8.58 4.40
CA LEU A 92 8.13 -9.48 5.54
C LEU A 92 6.79 -10.24 5.53
N ILE A 93 5.68 -9.58 5.22
CA ILE A 93 4.35 -10.21 5.06
C ILE A 93 4.29 -11.07 3.78
N MET A 94 5.02 -10.69 2.75
CA MET A 94 5.14 -11.48 1.52
C MET A 94 5.93 -12.77 1.75
N ALA A 95 6.99 -12.73 2.58
CA ALA A 95 7.79 -13.89 2.94
C ALA A 95 7.12 -14.77 4.02
N PHE A 96 6.39 -14.14 4.95
CA PHE A 96 5.74 -14.79 6.09
C PHE A 96 4.25 -14.41 6.16
N PRO A 97 3.39 -15.03 5.34
CA PRO A 97 1.95 -14.76 5.30
C PRO A 97 1.26 -14.98 6.66
N GLN A 98 1.82 -15.87 7.48
CA GLN A 98 1.33 -16.20 8.82
C GLN A 98 1.29 -14.99 9.76
N ILE A 99 2.14 -13.97 9.59
CA ILE A 99 2.09 -12.78 10.45
C ILE A 99 0.80 -11.98 10.21
N ALA A 100 0.36 -11.94 8.95
CA ALA A 100 -0.86 -11.27 8.55
C ALA A 100 -2.12 -12.12 8.80
N LEU A 101 -2.00 -13.44 8.72
CA LEU A 101 -3.11 -14.39 8.89
C LEU A 101 -3.30 -14.84 10.34
N TRP A 102 -2.30 -14.70 11.21
CA TRP A 102 -2.37 -15.12 12.61
C TRP A 102 -3.50 -14.45 13.38
N LEU A 103 -3.66 -13.13 13.24
CA LEU A 103 -4.74 -12.41 13.94
C LEU A 103 -6.14 -12.78 13.41
N PRO A 104 -6.37 -12.81 12.08
CA PRO A 104 -7.60 -13.38 11.52
C PRO A 104 -7.86 -14.83 11.96
N GLU A 105 -6.86 -15.70 12.00
CA GLU A 105 -7.00 -17.08 12.47
C GLU A 105 -7.38 -17.15 13.96
N VAL A 106 -6.86 -16.26 14.80
CA VAL A 106 -7.20 -16.22 16.24
C VAL A 106 -8.59 -15.64 16.50
N VAL A 107 -9.06 -14.70 15.66
CA VAL A 107 -10.35 -14.00 15.85
C VAL A 107 -11.50 -14.65 15.08
N TYR A 108 -11.25 -15.21 13.90
CA TYR A 108 -12.23 -15.83 13.02
C TYR A 108 -12.05 -17.35 12.87
N GLY A 109 -10.98 -17.94 13.39
CA GLY A 109 -10.84 -19.40 13.50
C GLY A 109 -11.71 -19.93 14.64
N ASN A 110 -12.39 -21.06 14.37
CA ASN A 110 -13.27 -21.80 15.29
C ASN A 110 -12.76 -21.92 16.72
#